data_AF-A0A328ITR3-F1
#
_entry.id   AF-A0A328ITR3-F1
#
_cell.length_a   1.000
_cell.length_b   1.000
_cell.length_c   1.000
_cell.angle_alpha   90.00
_cell.angle_beta   90.00
_cell.angle_gamma   90.00
#
_symmetry.space_group_name_H-M   'P 1'
#
loop_
_entity.id
_entity.type
_entity.pdbx_description
1 polymer ?
#
loop_
_entity_poly.entity_id
_entity_poly.type
_entity_poly.pdbx_seq_one_letter_code
_entity_poly.pdbx_strand_id
1 'polypeptide(L)'
;MKSLLVFMLVLVSFSALMAQDIFDFVPEDVGYFLILRGLRSTMEVLRDSTNFFGAYLGDDGFGAERAFYGIIDAAGYNAEVDTSFLKNALNNDILLVGEGIDLSLDDLLMFDPFYLLEKLKLTRNRVFIAWRTSNSFQLLKATAALLDMAIFVQPGETVNELRSSTGTLFYNAADDYLIIGGNKEAVTLALKTYAGEGGRLLESNGKGREVAEKSYDFTLAGYIDGDRFQLDLGLESTFSIENTVVFARPEGHTLTATIVQDTMFVDSEELQKMISLSDAKEVEASKATLGDYTVFFPCSSVETLRKELAHWFELDLEPYRELADFVVLLSRESTGNTRIYGDLVSETPRVTAVFTNRSSDTERLEGPLKEWGAVQSSYRGNRIYELENDFDTIYFIFSAETTVLTSLTPDEYYRLLSNAEILSSNTSYEFVRRLGMGNDLVHAFIDMKKVFRSLMGISVDSALLYQQTFVENGNMIHALRFY
;
A
#
# COMPACT_ATOMS: atom_id res chain seq x y z
N MET A 1 -15.08 -55.89 15.24
CA MET A 1 -14.61 -55.19 14.03
C MET A 1 -15.61 -54.18 13.48
N LYS A 2 -16.87 -54.55 13.16
CA LYS A 2 -17.89 -53.58 12.68
C LYS A 2 -18.17 -52.42 13.65
N SER A 3 -18.23 -52.68 14.96
CA SER A 3 -18.41 -51.62 15.97
C SER A 3 -17.21 -50.67 16.08
N LEU A 4 -15.98 -51.18 15.93
CA LEU A 4 -14.75 -50.38 15.96
C LEU A 4 -14.66 -49.47 14.73
N LEU A 5 -15.06 -49.97 13.56
CA LEU A 5 -15.04 -49.23 12.30
C LEU A 5 -16.12 -48.14 12.27
N VAL A 6 -17.30 -48.41 12.83
CA VAL A 6 -18.35 -47.38 13.03
C VAL A 6 -17.90 -46.34 14.05
N PHE A 7 -17.23 -46.74 15.15
CA PHE A 7 -16.70 -45.79 16.13
C PHE A 7 -15.60 -44.90 15.53
N MET A 8 -14.73 -45.47 14.69
CA MET A 8 -13.69 -44.71 13.98
C MET A 8 -14.28 -43.80 12.89
N LEU A 9 -15.32 -44.23 12.17
CA LEU A 9 -16.03 -43.39 11.20
C LEU A 9 -16.78 -42.25 11.88
N VAL A 10 -17.40 -42.51 13.04
CA VAL A 10 -18.06 -41.49 13.87
C VAL A 10 -17.01 -40.54 14.46
N LEU A 11 -15.85 -41.02 14.90
CA LEU A 11 -14.74 -40.17 15.38
C LEU A 11 -14.14 -39.31 14.26
N VAL A 12 -13.95 -39.84 13.05
CA VAL A 12 -13.49 -39.07 11.88
C VAL A 12 -14.56 -38.07 11.43
N SER A 13 -15.84 -38.44 11.52
CA SER A 13 -16.97 -37.54 11.23
C SER A 13 -17.19 -36.50 12.34
N PHE A 14 -16.82 -36.80 13.60
CA PHE A 14 -16.86 -35.86 14.73
C PHE A 14 -15.61 -34.97 14.82
N SER A 15 -14.44 -35.43 14.36
CA SER A 15 -13.27 -34.56 14.18
C SER A 15 -13.40 -33.68 12.92
N ALA A 16 -14.26 -34.07 11.98
CA ALA A 16 -14.70 -33.24 10.86
C ALA A 16 -15.95 -32.39 11.19
N LEU A 17 -16.61 -32.62 12.34
CA LEU A 17 -17.55 -31.67 12.95
C LEU A 17 -16.72 -30.54 13.56
N MET A 18 -16.39 -29.58 12.70
CA MET A 18 -15.94 -28.22 13.03
C MET A 18 -14.71 -28.15 13.93
N ALA A 19 -13.53 -28.42 13.37
CA ALA A 19 -12.38 -27.62 13.82
C ALA A 19 -12.72 -26.18 13.46
N GLN A 20 -13.13 -25.40 14.46
CA GLN A 20 -13.50 -24.00 14.25
C GLN A 20 -12.31 -23.28 13.61
N ASP A 21 -12.58 -22.63 12.49
CA ASP A 21 -11.56 -21.91 11.73
C ASP A 21 -11.47 -20.47 12.26
N ILE A 22 -10.33 -19.80 12.07
CA ILE A 22 -10.19 -18.40 12.46
C ILE A 22 -11.23 -17.51 11.76
N PHE A 23 -11.69 -17.89 10.57
CA PHE A 23 -12.75 -17.17 9.89
C PHE A 23 -14.14 -17.32 10.52
N ASP A 24 -14.34 -18.23 11.48
CA ASP A 24 -15.59 -18.31 12.24
C ASP A 24 -15.82 -17.09 13.15
N PHE A 25 -14.81 -16.23 13.32
CA PHE A 25 -14.96 -14.93 13.96
C PHE A 25 -15.60 -13.86 13.06
N VAL A 26 -15.68 -14.06 11.73
CA VAL A 26 -16.06 -13.01 10.77
C VAL A 26 -17.59 -12.88 10.65
N PRO A 27 -18.20 -11.78 11.16
CA PRO A 27 -19.65 -11.58 11.11
C PRO A 27 -20.14 -11.33 9.69
N GLU A 28 -21.40 -11.66 9.41
CA GLU A 28 -22.04 -11.37 8.11
C GLU A 28 -22.13 -9.88 7.79
N ASP A 29 -22.34 -9.01 8.79
CA ASP A 29 -22.51 -7.57 8.63
C ASP A 29 -21.18 -6.79 8.60
N VAL A 30 -20.06 -7.49 8.40
CA VAL A 30 -18.74 -6.88 8.50
C VAL A 30 -18.36 -6.07 7.27
N GLY A 31 -17.58 -5.01 7.49
CA GLY A 31 -17.04 -4.19 6.41
C GLY A 31 -15.82 -4.79 5.75
N TYR A 32 -14.98 -5.51 6.50
CA TYR A 32 -13.79 -6.14 5.96
C TYR A 32 -13.24 -7.25 6.87
N PHE A 33 -12.41 -8.10 6.28
CA PHE A 33 -11.43 -8.89 7.01
C PHE A 33 -10.07 -8.87 6.30
N LEU A 34 -9.00 -8.90 7.08
CA LEU A 34 -7.63 -9.12 6.62
C LEU A 34 -7.00 -10.22 7.48
N ILE A 35 -6.33 -11.17 6.86
CA ILE A 35 -5.59 -12.22 7.54
C ILE A 35 -4.11 -12.13 7.21
N LEU A 36 -3.30 -12.11 8.27
CA LEU A 36 -1.86 -12.24 8.22
C LEU A 36 -1.48 -13.65 8.70
N ARG A 37 -0.63 -14.33 7.94
CA ARG A 37 -0.20 -15.71 8.21
C ARG A 37 1.31 -15.79 8.23
N GLY A 38 1.85 -16.41 9.28
CA GLY A 38 3.28 -16.72 9.33
C GLY A 38 4.18 -15.49 9.17
N LEU A 39 3.81 -14.35 9.79
CA LEU A 39 4.51 -13.07 9.60
C LEU A 39 6.02 -13.21 9.86
N ARG A 40 6.41 -13.83 10.97
CA ARG A 40 7.83 -14.07 11.28
C ARG A 40 8.53 -14.86 10.17
N SER A 41 7.98 -16.02 9.78
CA SER A 41 8.58 -16.83 8.71
C SER A 41 8.62 -16.10 7.37
N THR A 42 7.64 -15.25 7.10
CA THR A 42 7.60 -14.42 5.89
C THR A 42 8.69 -13.36 5.93
N MET A 43 8.89 -12.66 7.06
CA MET A 43 9.99 -11.70 7.21
C MET A 43 11.35 -12.36 6.99
N GLU A 44 11.56 -13.57 7.53
CA GLU A 44 12.77 -14.36 7.32
C GLU A 44 12.96 -14.69 5.82
N VAL A 45 11.91 -15.19 5.14
CA VAL A 45 11.95 -15.46 3.69
C VAL A 45 12.23 -14.20 2.87
N LEU A 46 11.59 -13.08 3.20
CA LEU A 46 11.77 -11.81 2.50
C LEU A 46 13.20 -11.29 2.66
N ARG A 47 13.72 -11.28 3.89
CA ARG A 47 15.11 -10.89 4.18
C ARG A 47 16.09 -11.73 3.38
N ASP A 48 15.88 -13.05 3.35
CA ASP A 48 16.85 -13.98 2.79
C ASP A 48 16.75 -14.13 1.27
N SER A 49 15.59 -13.81 0.69
CA SER A 49 15.30 -14.08 -0.73
C SER A 49 15.16 -12.83 -1.60
N THR A 50 14.93 -11.65 -1.01
CA THR A 50 14.72 -10.40 -1.76
C THR A 50 15.80 -9.38 -1.44
N ASN A 51 16.15 -8.52 -2.40
CA ASN A 51 17.18 -7.51 -2.22
C ASN A 51 16.68 -6.33 -1.40
N PHE A 52 15.44 -5.87 -1.65
CA PHE A 52 14.80 -4.82 -0.87
C PHE A 52 14.73 -5.18 0.62
N PHE A 53 14.12 -6.32 0.95
CA PHE A 53 13.96 -6.69 2.36
C PHE A 53 15.26 -7.21 2.97
N GLY A 54 16.19 -7.74 2.18
CA GLY A 54 17.55 -8.02 2.66
C GLY A 54 18.25 -6.74 3.15
N ALA A 55 18.16 -5.65 2.39
CA ALA A 55 18.72 -4.35 2.79
C ALA A 55 17.93 -3.67 3.92
N TYR A 56 16.62 -3.86 3.99
CA TYR A 56 15.77 -3.24 5.02
C TYR A 56 15.76 -4.02 6.35
N LEU A 57 15.54 -5.33 6.32
CA LEU A 57 15.46 -6.18 7.50
C LEU A 57 16.83 -6.64 7.99
N GLY A 58 17.78 -6.88 7.08
CA GLY A 58 19.07 -7.47 7.38
C GLY A 58 20.00 -6.58 8.19
N ASP A 59 20.88 -7.22 8.96
CA ASP A 59 21.81 -6.59 9.88
C ASP A 59 22.93 -5.79 9.20
N ASP A 60 23.30 -6.17 7.98
CA ASP A 60 24.24 -5.42 7.13
C ASP A 60 23.58 -4.20 6.46
N GLY A 61 22.25 -4.10 6.61
CA GLY A 61 21.35 -3.09 6.06
C GLY A 61 20.89 -2.06 7.10
N PHE A 62 19.59 -1.72 7.06
CA PHE A 62 18.94 -0.89 8.09
C PHE A 62 18.78 -1.64 9.43
N GLY A 63 18.72 -2.97 9.41
CA GLY A 63 18.53 -3.79 10.61
C GLY A 63 17.15 -3.63 11.26
N ALA A 64 16.09 -3.38 10.46
CA ALA A 64 14.73 -3.18 10.97
C ALA A 64 14.24 -4.36 11.82
N GLU A 65 14.57 -5.60 11.43
CA GLU A 65 14.15 -6.80 12.15
C GLU A 65 14.78 -6.85 13.56
N ARG A 66 16.07 -6.53 13.66
CA ARG A 66 16.77 -6.44 14.95
C ARG A 66 16.19 -5.33 15.83
N ALA A 67 15.88 -4.16 15.25
CA ALA A 67 15.25 -3.07 15.97
C ALA A 67 13.87 -3.48 16.51
N PHE A 68 13.04 -4.11 15.67
CA PHE A 68 11.73 -4.62 16.04
C PHE A 68 11.81 -5.65 17.18
N TYR A 69 12.68 -6.66 17.08
CA TYR A 69 12.88 -7.62 18.16
C TYR A 69 13.53 -7.01 19.40
N GLY A 70 14.38 -5.99 19.25
CA GLY A 70 14.95 -5.23 20.35
C GLY A 70 13.89 -4.49 21.17
N ILE A 71 12.88 -3.89 20.50
CA ILE A 71 11.73 -3.27 21.17
C ILE A 71 10.93 -4.31 21.94
N ILE A 72 10.64 -5.45 21.31
CA ILE A 72 9.95 -6.57 21.96
C ILE A 72 10.70 -7.03 23.21
N ASP A 73 12.01 -7.27 23.11
CA ASP A 73 12.82 -7.78 24.22
C ASP A 73 12.97 -6.76 25.35
N ALA A 74 13.12 -5.48 25.02
CA ALA A 74 13.16 -4.40 26.02
C ALA A 74 11.83 -4.27 26.78
N ALA A 75 10.70 -4.36 26.08
CA ALA A 75 9.37 -4.33 26.71
C ALA A 75 9.16 -5.52 27.64
N GLY A 76 9.55 -6.72 27.19
CA GLY A 76 9.51 -7.93 28.02
C GLY A 76 10.37 -7.84 29.27
N TYR A 77 11.60 -7.37 29.14
CA TYR A 77 12.52 -7.20 30.26
C TYR A 77 11.96 -6.25 31.32
N ASN A 78 11.43 -5.09 30.90
CA ASN A 78 10.87 -4.09 31.81
C ASN A 78 9.60 -4.57 32.53
N ALA A 79 8.81 -5.42 31.89
CA ALA A 79 7.57 -5.96 32.44
C ALA A 79 7.74 -7.32 33.13
N GLU A 80 8.96 -7.88 33.16
CA GLU A 80 9.25 -9.25 33.62
C GLU A 80 8.41 -10.33 32.91
N VAL A 81 8.19 -10.16 31.60
CA VAL A 81 7.40 -11.07 30.74
C VAL A 81 8.30 -11.76 29.72
N ASP A 82 8.10 -13.07 29.55
CA ASP A 82 8.78 -13.86 28.51
C ASP A 82 8.23 -13.53 27.11
N THR A 83 9.03 -12.83 26.31
CA THR A 83 8.69 -12.39 24.95
C THR A 83 8.89 -13.47 23.90
N SER A 84 9.45 -14.63 24.25
CA SER A 84 9.58 -15.75 23.31
C SER A 84 8.21 -16.21 22.80
N PHE A 85 7.19 -16.15 23.65
CA PHE A 85 5.80 -16.42 23.27
C PHE A 85 5.28 -15.44 22.22
N LEU A 86 5.61 -14.15 22.34
CA LEU A 86 5.21 -13.14 21.36
C LEU A 86 5.87 -13.39 20.01
N LYS A 87 7.19 -13.64 20.01
CA LYS A 87 7.94 -13.94 18.78
C LYS A 87 7.43 -15.20 18.08
N ASN A 88 6.99 -16.19 18.84
CA ASN A 88 6.37 -17.39 18.29
C ASN A 88 4.95 -17.13 17.79
N ALA A 89 4.18 -16.30 18.51
CA ALA A 89 2.82 -15.94 18.12
C ALA A 89 2.76 -15.15 16.81
N LEU A 90 3.81 -14.39 16.45
CA LEU A 90 3.92 -13.75 15.12
C LEU A 90 3.94 -14.75 13.97
N ASN A 91 4.16 -16.05 14.22
CA ASN A 91 4.06 -17.06 13.18
C ASN A 91 2.66 -17.67 13.03
N ASN A 92 1.73 -17.32 13.93
CA ASN A 92 0.35 -17.80 13.89
C ASN A 92 -0.53 -16.88 13.03
N ASP A 93 -1.74 -17.35 12.75
CA ASP A 93 -2.75 -16.55 12.05
C ASP A 93 -3.20 -15.36 12.92
N ILE A 94 -3.20 -14.17 12.32
CA ILE A 94 -3.72 -12.93 12.89
C ILE A 94 -4.81 -12.43 11.96
N LEU A 95 -6.06 -12.44 12.41
CA LEU A 95 -7.21 -11.98 11.66
C LEU A 95 -7.66 -10.63 12.20
N LEU A 96 -7.62 -9.60 11.37
CA LEU A 96 -8.23 -8.30 11.61
C LEU A 96 -9.63 -8.27 10.97
N VAL A 97 -10.63 -7.84 11.73
CA VAL A 97 -12.03 -7.82 11.31
C VAL A 97 -12.67 -6.52 11.77
N GLY A 98 -13.47 -5.87 10.91
CA GLY A 98 -14.24 -4.74 11.39
C GLY A 98 -15.19 -4.08 10.39
N GLU A 99 -15.94 -3.10 10.87
CA GLU A 99 -16.89 -2.33 10.04
C GLU A 99 -16.24 -1.22 9.23
N GLY A 100 -15.07 -0.74 9.65
CA GLY A 100 -14.32 0.28 8.93
C GLY A 100 -13.09 0.75 9.69
N ILE A 101 -11.95 0.70 9.02
CA ILE A 101 -10.77 1.49 9.36
C ILE A 101 -10.18 1.93 8.01
N ASP A 102 -9.79 3.20 7.90
CA ASP A 102 -9.07 3.67 6.73
C ASP A 102 -7.70 2.97 6.76
N LEU A 103 -7.52 1.95 5.94
CA LEU A 103 -6.24 1.30 5.70
C LEU A 103 -5.67 1.86 4.42
N SER A 104 -4.51 2.48 4.52
CA SER A 104 -3.70 2.81 3.35
C SER A 104 -2.85 1.60 2.96
N LEU A 105 -2.25 1.67 1.78
CA LEU A 105 -1.22 0.72 1.36
C LEU A 105 -0.03 0.72 2.35
N ASP A 106 0.33 1.87 2.90
CA ASP A 106 1.44 2.00 3.86
C ASP A 106 1.18 1.17 5.12
N ASP A 107 -0.07 1.16 5.61
CA ASP A 107 -0.48 0.35 6.76
C ASP A 107 -0.32 -1.16 6.49
N LEU A 108 -0.57 -1.59 5.26
CA LEU A 108 -0.42 -2.98 4.84
C LEU A 108 1.05 -3.38 4.67
N LEU A 109 1.90 -2.44 4.20
CA LEU A 109 3.32 -2.68 3.95
C LEU A 109 4.18 -2.64 5.20
N MET A 110 3.76 -1.93 6.25
CA MET A 110 4.48 -1.91 7.53
C MET A 110 4.45 -3.25 8.27
N PHE A 111 3.51 -4.15 7.94
CA PHE A 111 3.37 -5.49 8.53
C PHE A 111 3.50 -5.51 10.08
N ASP A 112 3.02 -4.48 10.77
CA ASP A 112 3.16 -4.34 12.22
C ASP A 112 1.80 -4.51 12.93
N PRO A 113 1.52 -5.68 13.54
CA PRO A 113 0.28 -5.89 14.28
C PRO A 113 0.15 -4.97 15.51
N PHE A 114 1.26 -4.42 16.04
CA PHE A 114 1.23 -3.51 17.17
C PHE A 114 0.81 -2.10 16.77
N TYR A 115 1.26 -1.64 15.60
CA TYR A 115 0.74 -0.41 15.00
C TYR A 115 -0.78 -0.47 14.81
N LEU A 116 -1.32 -1.62 14.36
CA LEU A 116 -2.76 -1.83 14.26
C LEU A 116 -3.43 -1.76 15.64
N LEU A 117 -2.86 -2.40 16.66
CA LEU A 117 -3.39 -2.34 18.04
C LEU A 117 -3.39 -0.91 18.61
N GLU A 118 -2.38 -0.09 18.30
CA GLU A 118 -2.36 1.33 18.65
C GLU A 118 -3.49 2.10 17.94
N LYS A 119 -3.71 1.86 16.64
CA LYS A 119 -4.85 2.43 15.90
C LYS A 119 -6.20 2.04 16.51
N LEU A 120 -6.35 0.81 17.02
CA LEU A 120 -7.58 0.36 17.67
C LEU A 120 -7.93 1.14 18.94
N LYS A 121 -6.95 1.76 19.63
CA LYS A 121 -7.23 2.59 20.82
C LYS A 121 -8.07 3.82 20.50
N LEU A 122 -8.05 4.26 19.24
CA LEU A 122 -8.66 5.51 18.79
C LEU A 122 -9.96 5.30 18.00
N THR A 123 -10.26 4.07 17.58
CA THR A 123 -11.44 3.79 16.75
C THR A 123 -12.72 3.67 17.58
N ARG A 124 -13.83 4.17 17.02
CA ARG A 124 -15.18 3.98 17.57
C ARG A 124 -15.93 2.82 16.92
N ASN A 125 -15.45 2.34 15.76
CA ASN A 125 -16.11 1.28 14.99
C ASN A 125 -15.89 -0.09 15.65
N ARG A 126 -16.77 -1.08 15.38
CA ARG A 126 -16.52 -2.46 15.85
C ARG A 126 -15.37 -3.05 15.02
N VAL A 127 -14.16 -2.95 15.56
CA VAL A 127 -12.94 -3.53 14.98
C VAL A 127 -12.24 -4.37 16.04
N PHE A 128 -11.83 -5.57 15.66
CA PHE A 128 -11.08 -6.49 16.52
C PHE A 128 -10.02 -7.28 15.75
N ILE A 129 -9.04 -7.76 16.49
CA ILE A 129 -8.04 -8.72 16.07
C ILE A 129 -8.33 -10.03 16.81
N ALA A 130 -8.42 -11.13 16.07
CA ALA A 130 -8.36 -12.49 16.59
C ALA A 130 -6.96 -13.06 16.28
N TRP A 131 -6.16 -13.30 17.32
CA TRP A 131 -4.80 -13.81 17.20
C TRP A 131 -4.74 -15.24 17.70
N ARG A 132 -4.48 -16.17 16.79
CA ARG A 132 -4.37 -17.60 17.12
C ARG A 132 -3.16 -17.86 18.00
N THR A 133 -3.33 -18.62 19.08
CA THR A 133 -2.25 -18.96 20.01
C THR A 133 -2.66 -20.11 20.93
N SER A 134 -1.71 -20.99 21.28
CA SER A 134 -1.94 -22.04 22.28
C SER A 134 -1.85 -21.54 23.72
N ASN A 135 -1.57 -20.25 23.94
CA ASN A 135 -1.46 -19.65 25.27
C ASN A 135 -1.84 -18.16 25.23
N SER A 136 -3.14 -17.90 25.14
CA SER A 136 -3.70 -16.55 25.01
C SER A 136 -3.35 -15.61 26.17
N PHE A 137 -3.28 -16.12 27.41
CA PHE A 137 -2.99 -15.27 28.55
C PHE A 137 -1.52 -14.82 28.60
N GLN A 138 -0.57 -15.69 28.21
CA GLN A 138 0.84 -15.26 28.08
C GLN A 138 1.01 -14.27 26.92
N LEU A 139 0.34 -14.51 25.80
CA LEU A 139 0.34 -13.56 24.69
C LEU A 139 -0.25 -12.21 25.09
N LEU A 140 -1.35 -12.21 25.86
CA LEU A 140 -1.96 -11.00 26.41
C LEU A 140 -0.97 -10.23 27.28
N LYS A 141 -0.24 -10.91 28.18
CA LYS A 141 0.79 -10.27 29.01
C LYS A 141 1.89 -9.61 28.19
N ALA A 142 2.39 -10.31 27.17
CA ALA A 142 3.43 -9.77 26.30
C ALA A 142 2.91 -8.58 25.48
N THR A 143 1.69 -8.67 24.97
CA THR A 143 1.02 -7.57 24.24
C THR A 143 0.80 -6.36 25.15
N ALA A 144 0.32 -6.59 26.37
CA ALA A 144 0.11 -5.54 27.37
C ALA A 144 1.41 -4.84 27.74
N ALA A 145 2.50 -5.59 27.93
CA ALA A 145 3.83 -5.04 28.19
C ALA A 145 4.33 -4.17 27.03
N LEU A 146 4.15 -4.62 25.78
CA LEU A 146 4.61 -3.89 24.59
C LEU A 146 3.84 -2.59 24.37
N LEU A 147 2.53 -2.59 24.66
CA LEU A 147 1.67 -1.41 24.53
C LEU A 147 1.68 -0.49 25.76
N ASP A 148 2.49 -0.80 26.78
CA ASP A 148 2.50 -0.14 28.09
C ASP A 148 1.09 -0.03 28.72
N MET A 149 0.38 -1.17 28.75
CA MET A 149 -0.99 -1.29 29.24
C MET A 149 -1.11 -2.21 30.46
N ALA A 150 -1.95 -1.81 31.41
CA ALA A 150 -2.32 -2.62 32.56
C ALA A 150 -3.50 -3.54 32.24
N ILE A 151 -3.38 -4.81 32.62
CA ILE A 151 -4.46 -5.79 32.51
C ILE A 151 -5.47 -5.59 33.64
N PHE A 152 -6.72 -5.29 33.30
CA PHE A 152 -7.82 -5.12 34.24
C PHE A 152 -8.87 -6.20 34.04
N VAL A 153 -9.07 -7.05 35.06
CA VAL A 153 -10.04 -8.16 35.04
C VAL A 153 -11.24 -7.79 35.89
N GLN A 154 -12.44 -7.85 35.30
CA GLN A 154 -13.70 -7.69 36.02
C GLN A 154 -14.28 -9.06 36.37
N PRO A 155 -14.46 -9.40 37.66
CA PRO A 155 -15.01 -10.70 38.06
C PRO A 155 -16.38 -10.96 37.43
N GLY A 156 -16.52 -12.10 36.76
CA GLY A 156 -17.78 -12.52 36.12
C GLY A 156 -18.01 -12.01 34.70
N GLU A 157 -17.12 -11.16 34.17
CA GLU A 157 -17.17 -10.68 32.79
C GLU A 157 -16.33 -11.57 31.86
N THR A 158 -16.85 -11.84 30.67
CA THR A 158 -16.11 -12.55 29.61
C THR A 158 -15.18 -11.63 28.83
N VAL A 159 -15.48 -10.32 28.78
CA VAL A 159 -14.67 -9.32 28.09
C VAL A 159 -14.07 -8.36 29.12
N ASN A 160 -12.75 -8.24 29.10
CA ASN A 160 -11.94 -7.49 30.06
C ASN A 160 -11.21 -6.33 29.37
N GLU A 161 -10.44 -5.54 30.11
CA GLU A 161 -9.85 -4.28 29.62
C GLU A 161 -8.32 -4.25 29.75
N LEU A 162 -7.66 -3.69 28.73
CA LEU A 162 -6.28 -3.21 28.79
C LEU A 162 -6.31 -1.67 28.88
N ARG A 163 -5.69 -1.09 29.92
CA ARG A 163 -5.76 0.34 30.20
C ARG A 163 -4.39 1.00 30.17
N SER A 164 -4.29 2.17 29.54
CA SER A 164 -3.12 3.06 29.59
C SER A 164 -3.58 4.51 29.73
N SER A 165 -2.62 5.43 29.83
CA SER A 165 -2.88 6.87 29.75
C SER A 165 -3.34 7.32 28.36
N THR A 166 -3.06 6.54 27.31
CA THR A 166 -3.35 6.88 25.91
C THR A 166 -4.64 6.26 25.37
N GLY A 167 -5.26 5.34 26.11
CA GLY A 167 -6.53 4.73 25.73
C GLY A 167 -6.81 3.40 26.42
N THR A 168 -7.92 2.79 26.03
CA THR A 168 -8.38 1.48 26.52
C THR A 168 -8.61 0.56 25.34
N LEU A 169 -8.17 -0.70 25.45
CA LEU A 169 -8.57 -1.79 24.57
C LEU A 169 -9.38 -2.80 25.36
N PHE A 170 -10.18 -3.60 24.67
CA PHE A 170 -10.97 -4.67 25.26
C PHE A 170 -10.45 -6.00 24.77
N TYR A 171 -10.47 -7.03 25.61
CA TYR A 171 -9.94 -8.33 25.25
C TYR A 171 -10.74 -9.51 25.80
N ASN A 172 -10.59 -10.65 25.14
CA ASN A 172 -10.90 -11.97 25.67
C ASN A 172 -9.72 -12.91 25.41
N ALA A 173 -9.29 -13.63 26.44
CA ALA A 173 -8.24 -14.64 26.36
C ALA A 173 -8.91 -16.02 26.43
N ALA A 174 -9.21 -16.60 25.27
CA ALA A 174 -9.78 -17.94 25.12
C ALA A 174 -8.66 -18.99 24.94
N ASP A 175 -8.99 -20.29 24.95
CA ASP A 175 -7.96 -21.34 24.95
C ASP A 175 -7.05 -21.30 23.70
N ASP A 176 -7.61 -21.04 22.50
CA ASP A 176 -6.87 -21.06 21.22
C ASP A 176 -6.68 -19.67 20.57
N TYR A 177 -7.24 -18.61 21.17
CA TYR A 177 -7.23 -17.27 20.59
C TYR A 177 -7.12 -16.18 21.66
N LEU A 178 -6.35 -15.14 21.33
CA LEU A 178 -6.43 -13.84 21.98
C LEU A 178 -7.24 -12.90 21.09
N ILE A 179 -8.37 -12.42 21.59
CA ILE A 179 -9.20 -11.44 20.88
C ILE A 179 -9.00 -10.08 21.52
N ILE A 180 -8.65 -9.06 20.73
CA ILE A 180 -8.50 -7.68 21.20
C ILE A 180 -9.32 -6.76 20.29
N GLY A 181 -10.13 -5.87 20.84
CA GLY A 181 -10.93 -4.90 20.08
C GLY A 181 -10.85 -3.49 20.64
N GLY A 182 -11.17 -2.51 19.80
CA GLY A 182 -11.20 -1.09 20.19
C GLY A 182 -12.35 -0.76 21.16
N ASN A 183 -13.40 -1.57 21.17
CA ASN A 183 -14.52 -1.44 22.09
C ASN A 183 -15.05 -2.81 22.58
N LYS A 184 -15.82 -2.81 23.67
CA LYS A 184 -16.41 -4.03 24.26
C LYS A 184 -17.34 -4.75 23.29
N GLU A 185 -18.07 -4.00 22.46
CA GLU A 185 -19.04 -4.53 21.50
C GLU A 185 -18.36 -5.37 20.41
N ALA A 186 -17.19 -4.94 19.91
CA ALA A 186 -16.41 -5.66 18.91
C ALA A 186 -15.98 -7.05 19.39
N VAL A 187 -15.42 -7.12 20.61
CA VAL A 187 -14.99 -8.40 21.21
C VAL A 187 -16.21 -9.29 21.50
N THR A 188 -17.30 -8.70 21.99
CA THR A 188 -18.54 -9.44 22.25
C THR A 188 -19.13 -10.02 20.96
N LEU A 189 -19.12 -9.25 19.87
CA LEU A 189 -19.57 -9.69 18.55
C LEU A 189 -18.72 -10.85 18.02
N ALA A 190 -17.39 -10.74 18.14
CA ALA A 190 -16.46 -11.81 17.74
C ALA A 190 -16.79 -13.13 18.45
N LEU A 191 -16.95 -13.08 19.78
CA LEU A 191 -17.27 -14.26 20.60
C LEU A 191 -18.62 -14.89 20.22
N LYS A 192 -19.65 -14.07 20.01
CA LYS A 192 -20.98 -14.56 19.59
C LYS A 192 -20.95 -15.22 18.21
N THR A 193 -20.26 -14.59 17.25
CA THR A 193 -20.13 -15.10 15.88
C THR A 193 -19.41 -16.45 15.87
N TYR A 194 -18.32 -16.54 16.63
CA TYR A 194 -17.57 -17.78 16.82
C TYR A 194 -18.39 -18.89 17.47
N ALA A 195 -19.24 -18.54 18.45
CA ALA A 195 -20.19 -19.47 19.08
C ALA A 195 -21.36 -19.89 18.16
N GLY A 196 -21.52 -19.24 16.99
CA GLY A 196 -22.61 -19.51 16.06
C GLY A 196 -23.93 -18.81 16.44
N GLU A 197 -23.87 -17.79 17.30
CA GLU A 197 -25.04 -17.02 17.76
C GLU A 197 -25.38 -15.84 16.82
N GLY A 198 -24.91 -15.88 15.56
CA GLY A 198 -25.13 -14.86 14.53
C GLY A 198 -24.74 -15.35 13.14
N GLY A 199 -25.07 -14.57 12.10
CA GLY A 199 -24.68 -14.85 10.72
C GLY A 199 -23.17 -14.67 10.50
N ARG A 200 -22.58 -15.54 9.68
CA ARG A 200 -21.15 -15.52 9.33
C ARG A 200 -20.96 -15.10 7.88
N LEU A 201 -19.95 -14.28 7.60
CA LEU A 201 -19.65 -13.81 6.24
C LEU A 201 -19.45 -14.98 5.27
N LEU A 202 -18.76 -16.04 5.69
CA LEU A 202 -18.46 -17.18 4.82
C LEU A 202 -19.71 -17.97 4.39
N GLU A 203 -20.82 -17.82 5.10
CA GLU A 203 -22.08 -18.50 4.81
C GLU A 203 -22.97 -17.69 3.84
N SER A 204 -22.84 -16.35 3.87
CA SER A 204 -23.71 -15.44 3.11
C SER A 204 -23.02 -14.76 1.92
N ASN A 205 -21.70 -14.56 1.97
CA ASN A 205 -20.93 -13.85 0.95
C ASN A 205 -20.00 -14.80 0.18
N GLY A 206 -20.37 -15.08 -1.08
CA GLY A 206 -19.60 -15.99 -1.94
C GLY A 206 -18.19 -15.50 -2.25
N LYS A 207 -17.98 -14.18 -2.34
CA LYS A 207 -16.67 -13.58 -2.63
C LYS A 207 -15.75 -13.63 -1.40
N GLY A 208 -16.26 -13.24 -0.23
CA GLY A 208 -15.56 -13.36 1.04
C GLY A 208 -15.12 -14.80 1.31
N ARG A 209 -15.97 -15.79 1.00
CA ARG A 209 -15.61 -17.20 1.06
C ARG A 209 -14.48 -17.59 0.10
N GLU A 210 -14.56 -17.17 -1.17
CA GLU A 210 -13.49 -17.42 -2.15
C GLU A 210 -12.14 -16.86 -1.66
N VAL A 211 -12.14 -15.66 -1.08
CA VAL A 211 -10.93 -15.02 -0.53
C VAL A 211 -10.38 -15.78 0.66
N ALA A 212 -11.24 -16.21 1.59
CA ALA A 212 -10.84 -17.02 2.74
C ALA A 212 -10.22 -18.35 2.32
N GLU A 213 -10.80 -19.04 1.33
CA GLU A 213 -10.26 -20.29 0.77
C GLU A 213 -8.91 -20.08 0.08
N LYS A 214 -8.73 -18.98 -0.67
CA LYS A 214 -7.44 -18.65 -1.30
C LYS A 214 -6.39 -18.19 -0.30
N SER A 215 -6.80 -17.66 0.85
CA SER A 215 -5.88 -17.05 1.83
C SER A 215 -4.78 -17.96 2.34
N TYR A 216 -4.94 -19.29 2.27
CA TYR A 216 -3.94 -20.24 2.74
C TYR A 216 -2.67 -20.25 1.87
N ASP A 217 -2.74 -19.76 0.63
CA ASP A 217 -1.60 -19.66 -0.29
C ASP A 217 -0.86 -18.32 -0.20
N PHE A 218 -1.26 -17.44 0.73
CA PHE A 218 -0.76 -16.07 0.85
C PHE A 218 -0.38 -15.73 2.30
N THR A 219 0.60 -14.84 2.44
CA THR A 219 0.98 -14.26 3.75
C THR A 219 -0.07 -13.26 4.21
N LEU A 220 -0.55 -12.42 3.29
CA LEU A 220 -1.60 -11.45 3.52
C LEU A 220 -2.73 -11.73 2.54
N ALA A 221 -3.95 -11.84 3.04
CA ALA A 221 -5.14 -11.88 2.21
C ALA A 221 -6.25 -11.08 2.87
N GLY A 222 -7.18 -10.53 2.09
CA GLY A 222 -8.36 -9.93 2.67
C GLY A 222 -9.40 -9.47 1.69
N TYR A 223 -10.57 -9.21 2.24
CA TYR A 223 -11.78 -8.76 1.56
C TYR A 223 -12.27 -7.49 2.25
N ILE A 224 -12.57 -6.47 1.46
CA ILE A 224 -13.14 -5.20 1.90
C ILE A 224 -14.40 -4.95 1.09
N ASP A 225 -15.48 -4.63 1.78
CA ASP A 225 -16.78 -4.31 1.22
C ASP A 225 -16.88 -2.82 0.86
N GLY A 226 -17.29 -2.52 -0.36
CA GLY A 226 -17.46 -1.16 -0.87
C GLY A 226 -16.17 -0.34 -1.03
N ASP A 227 -16.33 0.99 -1.02
CA ASP A 227 -15.28 2.01 -1.15
C ASP A 227 -14.43 2.21 0.13
N ARG A 228 -14.38 1.23 1.04
CA ARG A 228 -13.75 1.41 2.37
C ARG A 228 -12.23 1.25 2.37
N PHE A 229 -11.63 0.87 1.24
CA PHE A 229 -10.19 0.70 1.10
C PHE A 229 -9.61 1.81 0.22
N GLN A 230 -8.74 2.64 0.79
CA GLN A 230 -8.12 3.75 0.08
C GLN A 230 -6.74 3.36 -0.44
N LEU A 231 -6.53 3.57 -1.73
CA LEU A 231 -5.23 3.44 -2.37
C LEU A 231 -4.72 4.82 -2.73
N ASP A 232 -3.62 5.20 -2.10
CA ASP A 232 -2.99 6.50 -2.35
C ASP A 232 -2.21 6.55 -3.68
N LEU A 233 -2.03 5.40 -4.34
CA LEU A 233 -1.39 5.27 -5.65
C LEU A 233 -2.41 4.98 -6.76
N GLY A 234 -2.13 5.48 -7.96
CA GLY A 234 -2.90 5.19 -9.16
C GLY A 234 -3.90 6.28 -9.57
N LEU A 235 -4.73 5.94 -10.55
CA LEU A 235 -5.76 6.83 -11.06
C LEU A 235 -6.78 7.18 -9.99
N GLU A 236 -6.87 8.47 -9.72
CA GLU A 236 -8.08 9.04 -9.13
C GLU A 236 -9.26 8.84 -10.09
N SER A 237 -10.29 8.16 -9.60
CA SER A 237 -11.41 7.73 -10.42
C SER A 237 -12.74 8.02 -9.74
N THR A 238 -13.77 8.24 -10.55
CA THR A 238 -15.11 8.67 -10.11
C THR A 238 -16.12 7.52 -10.00
N PHE A 239 -15.69 6.27 -10.21
CA PHE A 239 -16.55 5.10 -10.08
C PHE A 239 -16.57 4.58 -8.64
N SER A 240 -17.64 3.89 -8.28
CA SER A 240 -17.75 3.20 -6.99
C SER A 240 -17.16 1.79 -7.08
N ILE A 241 -16.60 1.33 -5.97
CA ILE A 241 -16.05 0.00 -5.78
C ILE A 241 -17.11 -0.83 -5.04
N GLU A 242 -17.45 -1.99 -5.60
CA GLU A 242 -18.34 -2.95 -4.94
C GLU A 242 -17.60 -3.71 -3.85
N ASN A 243 -16.39 -4.18 -4.15
CA ASN A 243 -15.51 -4.82 -3.18
C ASN A 243 -14.04 -4.70 -3.61
N THR A 244 -13.14 -4.78 -2.63
CA THR A 244 -11.70 -4.89 -2.84
C THR A 244 -11.19 -6.19 -2.25
N VAL A 245 -10.30 -6.86 -2.97
CA VAL A 245 -9.57 -8.03 -2.50
C VAL A 245 -8.08 -7.76 -2.55
N VAL A 246 -7.38 -8.11 -1.47
CA VAL A 246 -5.92 -7.96 -1.33
C VAL A 246 -5.29 -9.33 -1.18
N PHE A 247 -4.19 -9.57 -1.89
CA PHE A 247 -3.32 -10.74 -1.70
C PHE A 247 -1.86 -10.32 -1.76
N ALA A 248 -1.03 -10.78 -0.83
CA ALA A 248 0.42 -10.59 -0.91
C ALA A 248 1.20 -11.79 -0.38
N ARG A 249 2.32 -12.10 -1.05
CA ARG A 249 3.26 -13.15 -0.62
C ARG A 249 4.65 -12.96 -1.25
N PRO A 250 5.69 -13.54 -0.65
CA PRO A 250 6.98 -13.68 -1.30
C PRO A 250 6.86 -14.58 -2.55
N GLU A 251 7.39 -14.12 -3.68
CA GLU A 251 7.49 -14.86 -4.94
C GLU A 251 8.89 -14.71 -5.53
N GLY A 252 9.69 -15.79 -5.45
CA GLY A 252 11.08 -15.77 -5.91
C GLY A 252 11.90 -14.72 -5.16
N HIS A 253 12.39 -13.72 -5.90
CA HIS A 253 13.16 -12.60 -5.36
C HIS A 253 12.33 -11.35 -5.09
N THR A 254 11.01 -11.47 -4.99
CA THR A 254 10.12 -10.32 -4.77
C THR A 254 9.10 -10.56 -3.66
N LEU A 255 8.63 -9.49 -3.02
CA LEU A 255 7.28 -9.48 -2.44
C LEU A 255 6.32 -9.01 -3.52
N THR A 256 5.32 -9.84 -3.86
CA THR A 256 4.27 -9.47 -4.80
C THR A 256 2.98 -9.25 -4.04
N ALA A 257 2.33 -8.10 -4.25
CA ALA A 257 0.99 -7.82 -3.80
C ALA A 257 0.07 -7.54 -5.00
N THR A 258 -1.12 -8.11 -4.99
CA THR A 258 -2.17 -7.88 -5.99
C THR A 258 -3.42 -7.43 -5.27
N ILE A 259 -3.95 -6.30 -5.71
CA ILE A 259 -5.18 -5.72 -5.19
C ILE A 259 -6.17 -5.66 -6.36
N VAL A 260 -7.34 -6.24 -6.17
CA VAL A 260 -8.39 -6.29 -7.20
C VAL A 260 -9.60 -5.55 -6.65
N GLN A 261 -10.01 -4.51 -7.35
CA GLN A 261 -11.21 -3.75 -7.04
C GLN A 261 -12.26 -4.06 -8.10
N ASP A 262 -13.41 -4.55 -7.67
CA ASP A 262 -14.57 -4.75 -8.52
C ASP A 262 -15.29 -3.40 -8.66
N THR A 263 -15.33 -2.86 -9.87
CA THR A 263 -15.76 -1.47 -10.09
C THR A 263 -17.11 -1.40 -10.79
N MET A 264 -17.96 -0.49 -10.30
CA MET A 264 -19.26 -0.22 -10.88
C MET A 264 -19.17 0.96 -11.85
N PHE A 265 -19.07 0.65 -13.14
CA PHE A 265 -19.18 1.65 -14.19
C PHE A 265 -20.64 2.02 -14.45
N VAL A 266 -20.92 3.31 -14.54
CA VAL A 266 -22.23 3.82 -14.97
C VAL A 266 -22.41 3.64 -16.48
N ASP A 267 -21.32 3.70 -17.25
CA ASP A 267 -21.29 3.53 -18.70
C ASP A 267 -20.18 2.56 -19.15
N SER A 268 -20.54 1.57 -19.96
CA SER A 268 -19.59 0.64 -20.57
C SER A 268 -18.58 1.31 -21.50
N GLU A 269 -18.90 2.48 -22.10
CA GLU A 269 -17.96 3.23 -22.92
C GLU A 269 -16.77 3.76 -22.09
N GLU A 270 -16.99 4.12 -20.83
CA GLU A 270 -15.93 4.56 -19.92
C GLU A 270 -14.93 3.43 -19.65
N LEU A 271 -15.41 2.21 -19.34
CA LEU A 271 -14.55 1.04 -19.17
C LEU A 271 -13.72 0.77 -20.43
N GLN A 272 -14.35 0.77 -21.61
CA GLN A 272 -13.64 0.55 -22.87
C GLN A 272 -12.59 1.61 -23.15
N LYS A 273 -12.89 2.88 -22.84
CA LYS A 273 -11.92 3.97 -22.91
C LYS A 273 -10.73 3.70 -21.98
N MET A 274 -10.96 3.31 -20.73
CA MET A 274 -9.89 3.02 -19.77
C MET A 274 -9.01 1.85 -20.23
N ILE A 275 -9.61 0.76 -20.70
CA ILE A 275 -8.87 -0.39 -21.26
C ILE A 275 -8.02 0.06 -22.47
N SER A 276 -8.55 0.92 -23.34
CA SER A 276 -7.84 1.41 -24.53
C SER A 276 -6.63 2.30 -24.24
N LEU A 277 -6.53 2.84 -23.01
CA LEU A 277 -5.41 3.65 -22.56
C LEU A 277 -4.25 2.83 -21.98
N SER A 278 -4.46 1.53 -21.69
CA SER A 278 -3.38 0.65 -21.23
C SER A 278 -2.41 0.32 -22.37
N ASP A 279 -1.11 0.44 -22.13
CA ASP A 279 -0.05 0.10 -23.09
C ASP A 279 1.15 -0.53 -22.37
N ALA A 280 2.16 -0.97 -23.12
CA ALA A 280 3.34 -1.65 -22.58
C ALA A 280 4.44 -0.69 -22.05
N LYS A 281 4.23 0.62 -22.10
CA LYS A 281 5.20 1.67 -21.71
C LYS A 281 6.58 1.56 -22.39
N GLU A 282 6.68 0.94 -23.58
CA GLU A 282 7.97 0.75 -24.29
C GLU A 282 8.61 2.09 -24.68
N VAL A 283 7.80 3.07 -25.07
CA VAL A 283 8.30 4.40 -25.46
C VAL A 283 8.90 5.08 -24.23
N GLU A 284 8.20 5.04 -23.11
CA GLU A 284 8.62 5.61 -21.83
C GLU A 284 9.88 4.90 -21.29
N ALA A 285 9.92 3.57 -21.34
CA ALA A 285 11.07 2.76 -20.94
C ALA A 285 12.33 3.05 -21.79
N SER A 286 12.16 3.53 -23.03
CA SER A 286 13.28 3.94 -23.90
C SER A 286 13.82 5.35 -23.62
N LYS A 287 13.17 6.12 -22.75
CA LYS A 287 13.61 7.49 -22.40
C LYS A 287 14.60 7.47 -21.23
N ALA A 288 15.42 8.52 -21.18
CA ALA A 288 16.22 8.84 -20.01
C ALA A 288 15.33 9.38 -18.89
N THR A 289 15.56 8.93 -17.65
CA THR A 289 14.78 9.32 -16.48
C THR A 289 15.66 9.97 -15.41
N LEU A 290 15.06 10.86 -14.63
CA LEU A 290 15.75 11.60 -13.58
C LEU A 290 15.37 11.04 -12.22
N GLY A 291 16.31 11.14 -11.28
CA GLY A 291 16.08 10.80 -9.89
C GLY A 291 15.82 9.32 -9.59
N ASP A 292 15.13 9.07 -8.48
CA ASP A 292 14.81 7.74 -7.95
C ASP A 292 13.33 7.38 -8.08
N TYR A 293 12.47 8.34 -8.41
CA TYR A 293 11.04 8.13 -8.68
C TYR A 293 10.71 8.40 -10.14
N THR A 294 9.88 7.56 -10.72
CA THR A 294 9.34 7.75 -12.06
C THR A 294 7.92 7.24 -12.14
N VAL A 295 6.99 8.05 -12.64
CA VAL A 295 5.60 7.62 -12.88
C VAL A 295 5.11 8.02 -14.26
N PHE A 296 4.34 7.11 -14.87
CA PHE A 296 3.69 7.26 -16.17
C PHE A 296 2.20 7.02 -16.03
N PHE A 297 1.40 7.90 -16.63
CA PHE A 297 -0.05 7.73 -16.75
C PHE A 297 -0.59 8.52 -17.95
N PRO A 298 -1.78 8.20 -18.48
CA PRO A 298 -2.33 8.86 -19.66
C PRO A 298 -2.48 10.36 -19.42
N CYS A 299 -2.11 11.19 -20.40
CA CYS A 299 -2.24 12.65 -20.27
C CYS A 299 -3.71 13.13 -20.18
N SER A 300 -4.69 12.25 -20.43
CA SER A 300 -6.10 12.52 -20.17
C SER A 300 -6.50 12.45 -18.69
N SER A 301 -5.68 11.84 -17.84
CA SER A 301 -5.96 11.64 -16.41
C SER A 301 -5.54 12.86 -15.57
N VAL A 302 -6.34 13.91 -15.68
CA VAL A 302 -6.06 15.23 -15.09
C VAL A 302 -6.01 15.21 -13.56
N GLU A 303 -6.95 14.52 -12.90
CA GLU A 303 -6.99 14.46 -11.43
C GLU A 303 -5.78 13.70 -10.88
N THR A 304 -5.37 12.60 -11.54
CA THR A 304 -4.12 11.89 -11.22
C THR A 304 -2.90 12.81 -11.30
N LEU A 305 -2.81 13.65 -12.35
CA LEU A 305 -1.73 14.64 -12.46
C LEU A 305 -1.73 15.64 -11.30
N ARG A 306 -2.91 16.12 -10.90
CA ARG A 306 -3.04 17.06 -9.78
C ARG A 306 -2.59 16.42 -8.47
N LYS A 307 -3.09 15.21 -8.18
CA LYS A 307 -2.72 14.44 -7.00
C LYS A 307 -1.21 14.20 -6.94
N GLU A 308 -0.62 13.71 -8.03
CA GLU A 308 0.82 13.44 -8.10
C GLU A 308 1.63 14.72 -7.85
N LEU A 309 1.32 15.83 -8.51
CA LEU A 309 2.06 17.08 -8.31
C LEU A 309 1.87 17.67 -6.91
N ALA A 310 0.70 17.51 -6.29
CA ALA A 310 0.46 17.97 -4.92
C ALA A 310 1.37 17.29 -3.88
N HIS A 311 1.90 16.10 -4.17
CA HIS A 311 2.89 15.45 -3.30
C HIS A 311 4.28 16.10 -3.38
N TRP A 312 4.61 16.76 -4.50
CA TRP A 312 5.94 17.30 -4.75
C TRP A 312 6.08 18.77 -4.41
N PHE A 313 4.98 19.51 -4.41
CA PHE A 313 4.98 20.91 -4.04
C PHE A 313 4.18 21.06 -2.74
N GLU A 314 4.78 21.61 -1.69
CA GLU A 314 4.10 21.94 -0.41
C GLU A 314 3.10 23.09 -0.63
N LEU A 315 2.06 22.88 -1.44
CA LEU A 315 1.15 23.94 -1.86
C LEU A 315 -0.13 23.89 -1.04
N ASP A 316 -0.34 24.94 -0.25
CA ASP A 316 -1.69 25.35 0.10
C ASP A 316 -2.35 25.86 -1.21
N LEU A 317 -3.34 25.11 -1.73
CA LEU A 317 -3.74 25.18 -3.15
C LEU A 317 -4.65 26.36 -3.55
N GLU A 318 -5.00 27.26 -2.63
CA GLU A 318 -5.90 28.38 -2.94
C GLU A 318 -5.29 29.41 -3.93
N PRO A 319 -4.02 29.83 -3.79
CA PRO A 319 -3.35 30.74 -4.74
C PRO A 319 -2.89 30.07 -6.05
N TYR A 320 -2.83 28.73 -6.10
CA TYR A 320 -2.25 27.96 -7.22
C TYR A 320 -3.28 27.32 -8.14
N ARG A 321 -4.56 27.63 -7.97
CA ARG A 321 -5.64 27.16 -8.85
C ARG A 321 -5.35 27.46 -10.32
N GLU A 322 -4.80 28.65 -10.61
CA GLU A 322 -4.43 29.06 -11.97
C GLU A 322 -3.30 28.20 -12.55
N LEU A 323 -2.26 27.92 -11.75
CA LEU A 323 -1.18 27.00 -12.14
C LEU A 323 -1.70 25.58 -12.37
N ALA A 324 -2.58 25.09 -11.47
CA ALA A 324 -3.20 23.78 -11.60
C ALA A 324 -4.04 23.69 -12.89
N ASP A 325 -4.84 24.71 -13.19
CA ASP A 325 -5.63 24.81 -14.43
C ASP A 325 -4.73 24.89 -15.68
N PHE A 326 -3.58 25.54 -15.58
CA PHE A 326 -2.60 25.57 -16.66
C PHE A 326 -1.91 24.22 -16.89
N VAL A 327 -1.56 23.51 -15.81
CA VAL A 327 -1.06 22.13 -15.92
C VAL A 327 -2.10 21.21 -16.57
N VAL A 328 -3.39 21.39 -16.27
CA VAL A 328 -4.49 20.70 -16.98
C VAL A 328 -4.47 21.03 -18.47
N LEU A 329 -4.27 22.30 -18.83
CA LEU A 329 -4.17 22.72 -20.24
C LEU A 329 -2.98 22.03 -20.93
N LEU A 330 -1.81 21.98 -20.31
CA LEU A 330 -0.64 21.27 -20.84
C LEU A 330 -0.97 19.79 -21.10
N SER A 331 -1.60 19.12 -20.12
CA SER A 331 -1.99 17.71 -20.24
C SER A 331 -3.01 17.48 -21.36
N ARG A 332 -4.01 18.36 -21.50
CA ARG A 332 -5.02 18.31 -22.57
C ARG A 332 -4.45 18.54 -23.97
N GLU A 333 -3.37 19.30 -24.07
CA GLU A 333 -2.65 19.56 -25.33
C GLU A 333 -1.48 18.62 -25.58
N SER A 334 -1.41 17.56 -24.77
CA SER A 334 -0.44 16.49 -24.91
C SER A 334 -1.02 15.25 -25.59
N THR A 335 -0.15 14.29 -25.88
CA THR A 335 -0.49 12.96 -26.38
C THR A 335 0.30 11.89 -25.62
N GLY A 336 -0.24 10.68 -25.57
CA GLY A 336 0.38 9.54 -24.87
C GLY A 336 0.36 9.72 -23.35
N ASN A 337 1.46 9.35 -22.70
CA ASN A 337 1.59 9.41 -21.25
C ASN A 337 2.29 10.71 -20.79
N THR A 338 1.77 11.29 -19.72
CA THR A 338 2.51 12.24 -18.89
C THR A 338 3.55 11.48 -18.09
N ARG A 339 4.75 12.06 -17.98
CA ARG A 339 5.90 11.46 -17.27
C ARG A 339 6.31 12.38 -16.13
N ILE A 340 6.37 11.89 -14.90
CA ILE A 340 6.88 12.64 -13.76
C ILE A 340 8.11 11.92 -13.23
N TYR A 341 9.17 12.67 -12.99
CA TYR A 341 10.43 12.21 -12.40
C TYR A 341 10.72 13.01 -11.14
N GLY A 342 11.33 12.38 -10.13
CA GLY A 342 11.72 13.09 -8.92
C GLY A 342 12.73 12.35 -8.04
N ASP A 343 13.22 13.07 -7.03
CA ASP A 343 14.05 12.53 -5.95
C ASP A 343 13.21 12.48 -4.67
N LEU A 344 12.83 11.27 -4.22
CA LEU A 344 12.08 11.07 -2.97
C LEU A 344 12.88 11.50 -1.73
N VAL A 345 14.21 11.47 -1.83
CA VAL A 345 15.13 11.84 -0.75
C VAL A 345 15.96 13.03 -1.18
N SER A 346 15.48 14.24 -0.91
CA SER A 346 16.19 15.50 -1.19
C SER A 346 15.82 16.57 -0.15
N GLU A 347 16.77 17.45 0.18
CA GLU A 347 16.53 18.60 1.06
C GLU A 347 15.58 19.64 0.42
N THR A 348 15.51 19.66 -0.91
CA THR A 348 14.62 20.53 -1.71
C THR A 348 13.83 19.68 -2.68
N PRO A 349 12.52 19.94 -2.90
CA PRO A 349 11.74 19.15 -3.84
C PRO A 349 12.31 19.23 -5.25
N ARG A 350 12.74 18.08 -5.79
CA ARG A 350 13.24 17.96 -7.16
C ARG A 350 12.25 17.16 -7.96
N VAL A 351 11.50 17.85 -8.79
CA VAL A 351 10.45 17.25 -9.62
C VAL A 351 10.53 17.79 -11.04
N THR A 352 10.25 16.91 -12.00
CA THR A 352 10.14 17.24 -13.42
C THR A 352 8.93 16.51 -13.99
N ALA A 353 7.93 17.25 -14.48
CA ALA A 353 6.85 16.71 -15.29
C ALA A 353 7.11 17.00 -16.78
N VAL A 354 6.97 15.98 -17.63
CA VAL A 354 7.22 16.05 -19.07
C VAL A 354 5.97 15.67 -19.84
N PHE A 355 5.59 16.57 -20.73
CA PHE A 355 4.42 16.51 -21.59
C PHE A 355 4.85 16.34 -23.05
N THR A 356 4.30 15.37 -23.77
CA THR A 356 4.56 15.20 -25.21
C THR A 356 3.59 16.08 -26.00
N ASN A 357 4.10 17.10 -26.69
CA ASN A 357 3.27 18.08 -27.37
C ASN A 357 2.48 17.46 -28.53
N ARG A 358 1.18 17.79 -28.63
CA ARG A 358 0.36 17.42 -29.80
C ARG A 358 0.77 18.17 -31.07
N SER A 359 1.31 19.37 -30.92
CA SER A 359 1.75 20.26 -32.00
C SER A 359 3.09 20.88 -31.65
N SER A 360 3.95 21.11 -32.65
CA SER A 360 5.20 21.85 -32.47
C SER A 360 4.98 23.34 -32.16
N ASP A 361 3.79 23.86 -32.45
CA ASP A 361 3.41 25.23 -32.10
C ASP A 361 2.85 25.29 -30.66
N THR A 362 3.68 25.82 -29.76
CA THR A 362 3.39 25.98 -28.34
C THR A 362 3.02 27.41 -27.96
N GLU A 363 2.92 28.37 -28.90
CA GLU A 363 2.78 29.80 -28.56
C GLU A 363 1.56 30.07 -27.68
N ARG A 364 0.44 29.36 -27.92
CA ARG A 364 -0.77 29.46 -27.11
C ARG A 364 -0.60 29.00 -25.65
N LEU A 365 0.35 28.11 -25.39
CA LEU A 365 0.67 27.63 -24.04
C LEU A 365 1.55 28.64 -23.30
N GLU A 366 2.24 29.52 -24.00
CA GLU A 366 3.13 30.53 -23.40
C GLU A 366 2.39 31.79 -22.96
N GLY A 367 1.19 32.04 -23.51
CA GLY A 367 0.37 33.22 -23.22
C GLY A 367 0.09 33.41 -21.71
N PRO A 368 -0.48 32.41 -21.01
CA PRO A 368 -0.76 32.52 -19.58
C PRO A 368 0.48 32.84 -18.74
N LEU A 369 1.63 32.23 -19.06
CA LEU A 369 2.89 32.48 -18.34
C LEU A 369 3.37 33.93 -18.49
N LYS A 370 3.20 34.53 -19.67
CA LYS A 370 3.52 35.94 -19.91
C LYS A 370 2.59 36.86 -19.13
N GLU A 371 1.30 36.52 -19.05
CA GLU A 371 0.30 37.28 -18.28
C GLU A 371 0.59 37.26 -16.77
N TRP A 372 1.07 36.12 -16.26
CA TRP A 372 1.53 35.98 -14.88
C TRP A 372 2.89 36.62 -14.58
N GLY A 373 3.52 37.23 -15.59
CA GLY A 373 4.81 37.93 -15.41
C GLY A 373 6.03 37.02 -15.37
N ALA A 374 5.92 35.78 -15.88
CA ALA A 374 7.07 34.87 -15.93
C ALA A 374 8.23 35.47 -16.75
N VAL A 375 9.45 35.36 -16.21
CA VAL A 375 10.64 35.88 -16.86
C VAL A 375 11.02 34.96 -18.02
N GLN A 376 10.96 35.51 -19.24
CA GLN A 376 11.29 34.78 -20.44
C GLN A 376 12.80 34.80 -20.71
N SER A 377 13.37 33.63 -20.96
CA SER A 377 14.74 33.48 -21.46
C SER A 377 14.85 32.39 -22.52
N SER A 378 16.06 32.14 -23.01
CA SER A 378 16.34 31.01 -23.89
C SER A 378 17.60 30.29 -23.43
N TYR A 379 17.54 28.96 -23.43
CA TYR A 379 18.65 28.11 -23.08
C TYR A 379 18.70 26.91 -24.03
N ARG A 380 19.87 26.68 -24.65
CA ARG A 380 20.10 25.61 -25.65
C ARG A 380 19.05 25.57 -26.79
N GLY A 381 18.56 26.73 -27.21
CA GLY A 381 17.57 26.85 -28.29
C GLY A 381 16.12 26.59 -27.87
N ASN A 382 15.87 26.26 -26.60
CA ASN A 382 14.53 26.15 -26.03
C ASN A 382 14.10 27.46 -25.39
N ARG A 383 12.79 27.70 -25.34
CA ARG A 383 12.17 28.86 -24.69
C ARG A 383 11.92 28.50 -23.23
N ILE A 384 12.38 29.34 -22.32
CA ILE A 384 12.26 29.14 -20.88
C ILE A 384 11.38 30.23 -20.30
N TYR A 385 10.47 29.85 -19.41
CA TYR A 385 9.69 30.75 -18.58
C TYR A 385 9.94 30.41 -17.12
N GLU A 386 10.40 31.38 -16.36
CA GLU A 386 10.65 31.29 -14.93
C GLU A 386 9.52 32.00 -14.18
N LEU A 387 8.82 31.25 -13.33
CA LEU A 387 7.74 31.76 -12.49
C LEU A 387 8.17 31.62 -11.04
N GLU A 388 8.46 32.76 -10.40
CA GLU A 388 8.83 32.84 -8.99
C GLU A 388 7.58 33.17 -8.15
N ASN A 389 7.38 32.43 -7.06
CA ASN A 389 6.44 32.77 -6.01
C ASN A 389 7.18 32.87 -4.66
N ASP A 390 6.49 33.29 -3.60
CA ASP A 390 7.05 33.55 -2.27
C ASP A 390 7.79 32.36 -1.63
N PHE A 391 7.58 31.14 -2.12
CA PHE A 391 8.15 29.90 -1.57
C PHE A 391 8.96 29.06 -2.56
N ASP A 392 8.69 29.15 -3.86
CA ASP A 392 9.28 28.27 -4.88
C ASP A 392 9.47 28.97 -6.24
N THR A 393 10.43 28.48 -7.02
CA THR A 393 10.61 28.85 -8.43
C THR A 393 10.29 27.66 -9.33
N ILE A 394 9.42 27.89 -10.30
CA ILE A 394 8.98 26.89 -11.27
C ILE A 394 9.45 27.29 -12.67
N TYR A 395 10.08 26.36 -13.36
CA TYR A 395 10.55 26.56 -14.72
C TYR A 395 9.69 25.78 -15.72
N PHE A 396 9.32 26.46 -16.81
CA PHE A 396 8.68 25.87 -17.97
C PHE A 396 9.64 25.92 -19.16
N ILE A 397 9.91 24.77 -19.76
CA ILE A 397 10.82 24.61 -20.89
C ILE A 397 10.02 24.12 -22.09
N PHE A 398 9.88 24.97 -23.11
CA PHE A 398 9.16 24.65 -24.33
C PHE A 398 10.14 24.27 -25.45
N SER A 399 9.94 23.07 -25.99
CA SER A 399 10.58 22.57 -27.21
C SER A 399 9.52 22.19 -28.25
N ALA A 400 9.95 21.77 -29.44
CA ALA A 400 9.02 21.31 -30.48
C ALA A 400 8.31 20.00 -30.09
N GLU A 401 8.98 19.10 -29.37
CA GLU A 401 8.46 17.76 -29.06
C GLU A 401 7.84 17.69 -27.66
N THR A 402 8.40 18.40 -26.69
CA THR A 402 7.98 18.33 -25.30
C THR A 402 7.88 19.68 -24.63
N THR A 403 6.95 19.77 -23.68
CA THR A 403 6.89 20.82 -22.67
C THR A 403 7.31 20.22 -21.33
N VAL A 404 8.23 20.87 -20.62
CA VAL A 404 8.73 20.41 -19.31
C VAL A 404 8.35 21.43 -18.26
N LEU A 405 7.80 20.96 -17.15
CA LEU A 405 7.57 21.69 -15.91
C LEU A 405 8.55 21.15 -14.87
N THR A 406 9.35 21.99 -14.22
CA THR A 406 10.31 21.49 -13.23
C THR A 406 10.69 22.52 -12.16
N SER A 407 11.05 22.04 -10.97
CA SER A 407 11.68 22.86 -9.92
C SER A 407 13.19 23.07 -10.13
N LEU A 408 13.79 22.38 -11.11
CA LEU A 408 15.22 22.50 -11.42
C LEU A 408 15.49 23.71 -12.30
N THR A 409 16.61 24.41 -12.02
CA THR A 409 17.08 25.43 -12.95
C THR A 409 17.37 24.81 -14.34
N PRO A 410 17.26 25.56 -15.44
CA PRO A 410 17.52 25.01 -16.78
C PRO A 410 18.90 24.35 -16.90
N ASP A 411 19.93 24.96 -16.30
CA ASP A 411 21.29 24.39 -16.33
C ASP A 411 21.36 23.04 -15.59
N GLU A 412 20.75 22.95 -14.40
CA GLU A 412 20.69 21.71 -13.64
C GLU A 412 19.89 20.63 -14.36
N TYR A 413 18.72 20.97 -14.91
CA TYR A 413 17.89 20.04 -15.66
C TYR A 413 18.65 19.41 -16.83
N TYR A 414 19.29 20.21 -17.69
CA TYR A 414 20.05 19.68 -18.82
C TYR A 414 21.31 18.94 -18.41
N ARG A 415 21.96 19.35 -17.30
CA ARG A 415 23.10 18.63 -16.73
C ARG A 415 22.69 17.25 -16.25
N LEU A 416 21.61 17.15 -15.47
CA LEU A 416 21.09 15.87 -14.97
C LEU A 416 20.62 14.99 -16.13
N LEU A 417 19.88 15.54 -17.09
CA LEU A 417 19.41 14.81 -18.27
C LEU A 417 20.57 14.27 -19.12
N SER A 418 21.70 14.97 -19.21
CA SER A 418 22.87 14.49 -19.94
C SER A 418 23.60 13.32 -19.28
N ASN A 419 23.43 13.17 -17.95
CA ASN A 419 23.99 12.06 -17.17
C ASN A 419 22.95 10.98 -16.87
N ALA A 420 21.70 11.18 -17.31
CA ALA A 420 20.60 10.29 -17.04
C ALA A 420 20.74 9.00 -17.85
N GLU A 421 20.46 7.88 -17.21
CA GLU A 421 20.42 6.57 -17.85
C GLU A 421 19.04 6.34 -18.47
N ILE A 422 19.00 5.56 -19.55
CA ILE A 422 17.74 5.09 -20.14
C ILE A 422 17.07 4.14 -19.14
N LEU A 423 15.77 4.26 -18.91
CA LEU A 423 15.08 3.47 -17.89
C LEU A 423 15.22 1.95 -18.13
N SER A 424 15.04 1.49 -19.36
CA SER A 424 15.26 0.08 -19.77
C SER A 424 16.71 -0.41 -19.67
N SER A 425 17.68 0.47 -19.39
CA SER A 425 19.04 0.05 -19.04
C SER A 425 19.23 -0.20 -17.54
N ASN A 426 18.29 0.24 -16.70
CA ASN A 426 18.28 -0.05 -15.28
C ASN A 426 17.90 -1.54 -15.07
N THR A 427 18.82 -2.29 -14.46
CA THR A 427 18.66 -3.74 -14.28
C THR A 427 17.50 -4.09 -13.33
N SER A 428 17.33 -3.34 -12.24
CA SER A 428 16.23 -3.56 -11.30
C SER A 428 14.89 -3.27 -11.96
N TYR A 429 14.79 -2.18 -12.74
CA TYR A 429 13.60 -1.83 -13.52
C TYR A 429 13.21 -2.95 -14.49
N GLU A 430 14.14 -3.40 -15.34
CA GLU A 430 13.88 -4.45 -16.31
C GLU A 430 13.50 -5.78 -15.65
N PHE A 431 14.07 -6.09 -14.49
CA PHE A 431 13.70 -7.27 -13.72
C PHE A 431 12.24 -7.22 -13.26
N VAL A 432 11.84 -6.15 -12.56
CA VAL A 432 10.46 -6.02 -12.04
C VAL A 432 9.44 -5.85 -13.16
N ARG A 433 9.79 -5.16 -14.26
CA ARG A 433 8.95 -4.98 -15.45
C ARG A 433 8.61 -6.30 -16.12
N ARG A 434 9.57 -7.23 -16.25
CA ARG A 434 9.36 -8.55 -16.87
C ARG A 434 8.46 -9.47 -16.04
N LEU A 435 8.46 -9.30 -14.72
CA LEU A 435 7.53 -9.99 -13.82
C LEU A 435 6.16 -9.30 -13.77
N GLY A 436 6.11 -8.05 -14.25
CA GLY A 436 4.96 -7.15 -14.25
C GLY A 436 3.83 -7.52 -15.20
N MET A 437 2.80 -6.69 -15.19
CA MET A 437 1.75 -6.71 -16.20
C MET A 437 2.33 -6.27 -17.55
N GLY A 438 1.93 -6.95 -18.63
CA GLY A 438 2.42 -6.62 -19.97
C GLY A 438 1.91 -5.27 -20.49
N ASN A 439 0.68 -4.92 -20.13
CA ASN A 439 0.10 -3.60 -20.39
C ASN A 439 -0.42 -3.02 -19.07
N ASP A 440 -0.23 -1.73 -18.88
CA ASP A 440 -0.73 -0.98 -17.74
C ASP A 440 -1.13 0.44 -18.14
N LEU A 441 -1.97 1.02 -17.31
CA LEU A 441 -2.43 2.38 -17.43
C LEU A 441 -1.55 3.31 -16.60
N VAL A 442 -1.35 2.98 -15.32
CA VAL A 442 -0.40 3.68 -14.44
C VAL A 442 0.80 2.77 -14.17
N HIS A 443 2.00 3.36 -14.26
CA HIS A 443 3.27 2.70 -14.05
C HIS A 443 4.16 3.58 -13.17
N ALA A 444 4.33 3.23 -11.90
CA ALA A 444 5.25 3.92 -11.00
C ALA A 444 6.43 3.01 -10.64
N PHE A 445 7.64 3.52 -10.78
CA PHE A 445 8.88 2.83 -10.48
C PHE A 445 9.70 3.65 -9.51
N ILE A 446 10.23 2.98 -8.49
CA ILE A 446 11.16 3.56 -7.52
C ILE A 446 12.46 2.76 -7.55
N ASP A 447 13.56 3.46 -7.84
CA ASP A 447 14.92 2.94 -7.77
C ASP A 447 15.40 2.93 -6.31
N MET A 448 14.98 1.90 -5.57
CA MET A 448 15.29 1.76 -4.15
C MET A 448 16.80 1.65 -3.88
N LYS A 449 17.60 1.25 -4.88
CA LYS A 449 19.07 1.30 -4.79
C LYS A 449 19.57 2.72 -4.56
N LYS A 450 19.01 3.71 -5.27
CA LYS A 450 19.38 5.13 -5.11
C LYS A 450 18.90 5.66 -3.76
N VAL A 451 17.67 5.31 -3.37
CA VAL A 451 17.10 5.68 -2.06
C VAL A 451 17.96 5.15 -0.91
N PHE A 452 18.27 3.85 -0.90
CA PHE A 452 19.12 3.24 0.13
C PHE A 452 20.55 3.80 0.12
N ARG A 453 21.10 4.13 -1.05
CA ARG A 453 22.41 4.78 -1.12
C ARG A 453 22.39 6.17 -0.50
N SER A 454 21.32 6.94 -0.74
CA SER A 454 21.15 8.29 -0.18
C SER A 454 20.97 8.24 1.35
N LEU A 455 20.10 7.37 1.84
CA LEU A 455 19.74 7.30 3.26
C LEU A 455 20.75 6.54 4.12
N MET A 456 21.37 5.49 3.58
CA MET A 456 22.16 4.52 4.37
C MET A 456 23.57 4.29 3.83
N GLY A 457 23.91 4.85 2.66
CA GLY A 457 25.19 4.59 2.00
C GLY A 457 25.32 3.18 1.40
N ILE A 458 24.22 2.42 1.35
CA ILE A 458 24.20 1.03 0.87
C ILE A 458 23.74 0.99 -0.57
N SER A 459 24.44 0.22 -1.41
CA SER A 459 24.12 0.06 -2.83
C SER A 459 23.73 -1.38 -3.13
N VAL A 460 22.44 -1.68 -2.94
CA VAL A 460 21.83 -2.98 -3.26
C VAL A 460 20.87 -2.80 -4.44
N ASP A 461 20.91 -3.70 -5.42
CA ASP A 461 19.98 -3.66 -6.55
C ASP A 461 18.57 -3.97 -6.07
N SER A 462 17.79 -2.94 -5.76
CA SER A 462 16.42 -3.04 -5.28
C SER A 462 15.49 -2.10 -6.02
N ALA A 463 14.22 -2.46 -6.06
CA ALA A 463 13.19 -1.64 -6.72
C ALA A 463 11.80 -1.83 -6.12
N LEU A 464 10.96 -0.81 -6.31
CA LEU A 464 9.51 -0.91 -6.16
C LEU A 464 8.88 -0.64 -7.52
N LEU A 465 7.97 -1.51 -7.96
CA LEU A 465 7.14 -1.29 -9.12
C LEU A 465 5.67 -1.38 -8.74
N TYR A 466 4.93 -0.33 -9.05
CA TYR A 466 3.48 -0.28 -9.00
C TYR A 466 2.93 -0.19 -10.42
N GLN A 467 1.95 -1.04 -10.72
CA GLN A 467 1.22 -1.01 -11.98
C GLN A 467 -0.28 -1.07 -11.72
N GLN A 468 -1.06 -0.37 -12.54
CA GLN A 468 -2.52 -0.38 -12.48
C GLN A 468 -3.12 -0.61 -13.87
N THR A 469 -4.14 -1.45 -13.98
CA THR A 469 -4.88 -1.64 -15.25
C THR A 469 -6.35 -1.99 -14.99
N PHE A 470 -7.16 -1.90 -16.05
CA PHE A 470 -8.50 -2.49 -16.11
C PHE A 470 -8.50 -3.76 -16.96
N VAL A 471 -9.43 -4.66 -16.65
CA VAL A 471 -9.73 -5.82 -17.50
C VAL A 471 -11.22 -5.83 -17.89
N GLU A 472 -11.58 -6.62 -18.89
CA GLU A 472 -12.89 -6.56 -19.56
C GLU A 472 -14.11 -6.77 -18.65
N ASN A 473 -13.94 -7.45 -17.52
CA ASN A 473 -15.03 -7.71 -16.59
C ASN A 473 -15.31 -6.54 -15.62
N GLY A 474 -14.61 -5.41 -15.77
CA GLY A 474 -14.75 -4.25 -14.88
C GLY A 474 -13.82 -4.27 -13.67
N ASN A 475 -12.96 -5.28 -13.50
CA ASN A 475 -12.00 -5.28 -12.41
C ASN A 475 -10.85 -4.31 -12.69
N MET A 476 -10.57 -3.47 -11.70
CA MET A 476 -9.33 -2.71 -11.62
C MET A 476 -8.30 -3.53 -10.85
N ILE A 477 -7.13 -3.71 -11.43
CA ILE A 477 -6.04 -4.51 -10.86
C ILE A 477 -4.88 -3.58 -10.56
N HIS A 478 -4.42 -3.61 -9.31
CA HIS A 478 -3.19 -3.00 -8.86
C HIS A 478 -2.19 -4.11 -8.54
N ALA A 479 -0.97 -3.98 -9.05
CA ALA A 479 0.11 -4.90 -8.78
C ALA A 479 1.30 -4.13 -8.20
N LEU A 480 1.77 -4.57 -7.03
CA LEU A 480 2.98 -4.06 -6.40
C LEU A 480 4.03 -5.14 -6.34
N ARG A 481 5.27 -4.78 -6.64
CA ARG A 481 6.43 -5.67 -6.54
C ARG A 481 7.57 -4.94 -5.85
N PHE A 482 8.09 -5.57 -4.81
CA PHE A 482 9.30 -5.14 -4.11
C PHE A 482 10.39 -6.15 -4.45
N TYR A 483 11.44 -5.70 -5.12
CA TYR A 483 12.62 -6.50 -5.48
C TYR A 483 13.78 -6.22 -4.55
#